data_AF-A0A9Q2NQW5-F1
#
_entry.id   AF-A0A9Q2NQW5-F1
#
_cell.length_a   1.000
_cell.length_b   1.000
_cell.length_c   1.000
_cell.angle_alpha   90.00
_cell.angle_beta   90.00
_cell.angle_gamma   90.00
#
_symmetry.space_group_name_H-M   'P 1'
#
loop_
_entity.id
_entity.type
_entity.pdbx_description
1 polymer ?
#
loop_
_entity_poly.entity_id
_entity_poly.type
_entity_poly.pdbx_seq_one_letter_code
_entity_poly.pdbx_strand_id
1 'polypeptide(L)'
;MPADNRVVQGDVLQDILQELAEISSLAFSLKEEMSPLSQEDLQAGAEPLLQSQIQAYLDEIQTRITVLALGNLQATRDEWYAANDGVQ
;
A
#
# COMPACT_ATOMS: atom_id res chain seq x y z
N MET A 1 -15.54 -31.37 -9.09
CA MET A 1 -14.53 -30.41 -8.61
C MET A 1 -15.18 -29.03 -8.62
N PRO A 2 -15.05 -28.20 -7.58
CA PRO A 2 -15.56 -26.83 -7.71
C PRO A 2 -14.73 -26.17 -8.82
N ALA A 3 -15.42 -25.62 -9.83
CA ALA A 3 -14.78 -24.82 -10.84
C ALA A 3 -14.10 -23.64 -10.15
N ASP A 4 -12.83 -23.44 -10.43
CA ASP A 4 -12.06 -22.34 -9.88
C ASP A 4 -12.67 -21.01 -10.34
N ASN A 5 -13.40 -20.33 -9.46
CA ASN A 5 -14.15 -19.10 -9.79
C ASN A 5 -13.23 -17.85 -9.77
N ARG A 6 -11.91 -18.05 -9.90
CA ARG A 6 -10.93 -16.97 -9.94
C ARG A 6 -11.04 -16.22 -11.26
N VAL A 7 -11.47 -14.97 -11.15
CA VAL A 7 -11.60 -14.02 -12.27
C VAL A 7 -10.24 -13.61 -12.82
N VAL A 8 -9.18 -13.63 -11.98
CA VAL A 8 -7.82 -13.26 -12.37
C VAL A 8 -6.84 -14.40 -12.13
N GLN A 9 -6.02 -14.72 -13.14
CA GLN A 9 -5.09 -15.85 -13.16
C GLN A 9 -3.84 -15.52 -13.97
N GLY A 10 -2.81 -16.38 -13.88
CA GLY A 10 -1.58 -16.26 -14.66
C GLY A 10 -0.79 -14.98 -14.34
N ASP A 11 -0.14 -14.40 -15.35
CA ASP A 11 0.74 -13.24 -15.21
C ASP A 11 0.04 -12.04 -14.57
N VAL A 12 -1.24 -11.80 -14.91
CA VAL A 12 -2.04 -10.71 -14.31
C VAL A 12 -2.19 -10.89 -12.80
N LEU A 13 -2.42 -12.13 -12.34
CA LEU A 13 -2.50 -12.40 -10.90
C LEU A 13 -1.14 -12.19 -10.23
N GLN A 14 -0.05 -12.58 -10.90
CA GLN A 14 1.30 -12.36 -10.38
C GLN A 14 1.61 -10.87 -10.23
N ASP A 15 1.28 -10.05 -11.22
CA ASP A 15 1.50 -8.60 -11.18
C ASP A 15 0.69 -7.94 -10.06
N ILE A 16 -0.58 -8.34 -9.88
CA ILE A 16 -1.41 -7.88 -8.76
C ILE A 16 -0.79 -8.25 -7.41
N LEU A 17 -0.35 -9.49 -7.26
CA LEU A 17 0.25 -9.96 -6.01
C LEU A 17 1.57 -9.24 -5.70
N GLN A 18 2.36 -8.93 -6.73
CA GLN A 18 3.59 -8.17 -6.57
C GLN A 18 3.30 -6.74 -6.10
N GLU A 19 2.39 -6.02 -6.75
CA GLU A 19 2.01 -4.67 -6.31
C GLU A 19 1.44 -4.66 -4.89
N LEU A 20 0.60 -5.64 -4.53
CA LEU A 20 0.10 -5.80 -3.17
C LEU A 20 1.22 -6.07 -2.16
N ALA A 21 2.23 -6.85 -2.52
CA ALA A 21 3.39 -7.10 -1.67
C ALA A 21 4.21 -5.83 -1.46
N GLU A 22 4.39 -5.01 -2.50
CA GLU A 22 5.08 -3.72 -2.40
C GLU A 22 4.33 -2.74 -1.50
N ILE A 23 3.00 -2.62 -1.67
CA ILE A 23 2.14 -1.83 -0.77
C ILE A 23 2.24 -2.32 0.67
N SER A 24 2.16 -3.63 0.89
CA SER A 24 2.28 -4.22 2.24
C SER A 24 3.64 -3.93 2.86
N SER A 25 4.72 -3.96 2.06
CA SER A 25 6.07 -3.68 2.55
C SER A 25 6.17 -2.23 3.00
N LEU A 26 5.67 -1.28 2.21
CA LEU A 26 5.66 0.15 2.57
C LEU A 26 4.86 0.41 3.84
N ALA A 27 3.67 -0.18 3.95
CA ALA A 27 2.83 -0.02 5.14
C ALA A 27 3.49 -0.61 6.39
N PHE A 28 4.17 -1.74 6.26
CA PHE A 28 4.91 -2.35 7.36
C PHE A 28 6.10 -1.49 7.78
N SER A 29 6.91 -1.03 6.82
CA SER A 29 8.03 -0.12 7.08
C SER A 29 7.58 1.14 7.79
N LEU A 30 6.53 1.80 7.30
CA LEU A 30 5.98 3.00 7.94
C LEU A 30 5.55 2.73 9.39
N LYS A 31 4.89 1.59 9.63
CA LYS A 31 4.47 1.20 10.98
C LYS A 31 5.66 0.99 11.92
N GLU A 32 6.70 0.31 11.46
CA GLU A 32 7.91 0.07 12.27
C GLU A 32 8.64 1.40 12.53
N GLU A 33 8.80 2.26 11.53
CA GLU A 33 9.44 3.58 11.66
C GLU A 33 8.65 4.56 12.54
N MET A 34 7.32 4.42 12.60
CA MET A 34 6.45 5.18 13.52
C MET A 34 6.45 4.61 14.94
N SER A 35 7.08 3.45 15.18
CA SER A 35 7.13 2.89 16.52
C SER A 35 7.94 3.81 17.44
N PRO A 36 7.53 3.96 18.72
CA PRO A 36 8.26 4.81 19.65
C PRO A 36 9.72 4.37 19.76
N LEU A 37 10.63 5.32 19.57
CA LEU A 37 12.07 5.09 19.74
C LEU A 37 12.36 4.68 21.19
N SER A 38 13.28 3.74 21.36
CA SER A 38 13.78 3.39 22.69
C SER A 38 14.64 4.53 23.24
N GLN A 39 14.90 4.52 24.56
CA GLN A 39 15.84 5.49 25.12
C GLN A 39 17.27 5.33 24.58
N GLU A 40 17.67 4.12 24.22
CA GLU A 40 18.98 3.85 23.61
C GLU A 40 19.06 4.48 22.22
N ASP A 41 17.99 4.40 21.43
CA ASP A 41 17.92 5.02 20.09
C ASP A 41 18.00 6.55 20.17
N LEU A 42 17.25 7.15 21.11
CA LEU A 42 17.30 8.59 21.34
C LEU A 42 18.68 9.05 21.81
N GLN A 43 19.36 8.27 22.65
CA GLN A 43 20.74 8.56 23.08
C GLN A 43 21.76 8.38 21.95
N ALA A 44 21.49 7.48 21.01
CA ALA A 44 22.29 7.30 19.80
C ALA A 44 22.01 8.38 18.73
N GLY A 45 21.06 9.29 18.97
CA GLY A 45 20.72 10.39 18.07
C GLY A 45 19.69 10.04 16.99
N ALA A 46 18.93 8.95 17.15
CA ALA A 46 17.81 8.66 16.29
C ALA A 46 16.68 9.69 16.49
N GLU A 47 16.04 10.08 15.40
CA GLU A 47 14.90 11.00 15.40
C GLU A 47 13.66 10.29 14.87
N PRO A 48 12.47 10.57 15.43
CA PRO A 48 11.24 10.02 14.90
C PRO A 48 10.98 10.57 13.49
N LEU A 49 10.19 9.84 12.71
CA LEU A 49 9.73 10.32 11.41
C LEU A 49 9.04 11.68 11.52
N LEU A 50 9.39 12.57 10.59
CA LEU A 50 8.70 13.84 10.41
C LEU A 50 7.32 13.60 9.78
N GLN A 51 6.37 14.49 10.07
CA GLN A 51 5.04 14.43 9.47
C GLN A 51 5.08 14.43 7.93
N SER A 52 6.00 15.17 7.33
CA SER A 52 6.19 15.20 5.87
C SER A 52 6.67 13.86 5.31
N GLN A 53 7.49 13.11 6.06
CA GLN A 53 7.94 11.78 5.66
C GLN A 53 6.80 10.77 5.78
N ILE A 54 6.00 10.83 6.85
CA ILE A 54 4.80 10.01 7.01
C ILE A 54 3.82 10.26 5.85
N GLN A 55 3.58 11.53 5.51
CA GLN A 55 2.73 11.89 4.36
C GLN A 55 3.25 11.32 3.05
N ALA A 56 4.56 11.42 2.79
CA ALA A 56 5.16 10.87 1.58
C ALA A 56 4.95 9.34 1.46
N TYR A 57 5.11 8.59 2.55
CA TYR A 57 4.82 7.15 2.56
C TYR A 57 3.34 6.85 2.28
N LEU A 58 2.43 7.60 2.90
CA LEU A 58 0.99 7.42 2.69
C LEU A 58 0.59 7.75 1.25
N ASP A 59 1.12 8.83 0.67
CA ASP A 59 0.90 9.22 -0.71
C ASP A 59 1.42 8.15 -1.69
N GLU A 60 2.58 7.55 -1.41
CA GLU A 60 3.11 6.46 -2.21
C GLU A 60 2.21 5.22 -2.16
N ILE A 61 1.78 4.82 -0.96
CA ILE A 61 0.84 3.70 -0.78
C ILE A 61 -0.45 3.96 -1.56
N GLN A 62 -1.03 5.16 -1.44
CA GLN A 62 -2.27 5.52 -2.14
C GLN A 62 -2.10 5.53 -3.67
N THR A 63 -0.95 6.01 -4.14
CA THR A 63 -0.61 6.01 -5.58
C THR A 63 -0.54 4.58 -6.12
N ARG A 64 0.13 3.67 -5.40
CA ARG A 64 0.25 2.26 -5.79
C ARG A 64 -1.09 1.54 -5.78
N ILE A 65 -1.93 1.78 -4.77
CA ILE A 65 -3.30 1.25 -4.74
C ILE A 65 -4.10 1.71 -5.97
N THR A 66 -3.96 3.00 -6.34
CA THR A 66 -4.63 3.55 -7.52
C THR A 66 -4.11 2.92 -8.82
N VAL A 67 -2.79 2.69 -8.94
CA VAL A 67 -2.18 1.99 -10.08
C VAL A 67 -2.68 0.55 -10.16
N LEU A 68 -2.75 -0.16 -9.03
CA LEU A 68 -3.30 -1.51 -8.96
C LEU A 68 -4.76 -1.56 -9.45
N ALA A 69 -5.58 -0.61 -9.00
CA ALA A 69 -7.00 -0.54 -9.37
C ALA A 69 -7.20 -0.23 -10.86
N LEU A 70 -6.57 0.84 -11.38
CA LEU A 70 -6.79 1.30 -12.75
C LEU A 70 -5.99 0.49 -13.78
N GLY A 71 -4.81 0.00 -13.40
CA GLY A 71 -3.92 -0.73 -14.29
C GLY A 71 -4.23 -2.22 -14.31
N ASN A 72 -3.99 -2.90 -13.18
CA ASN A 72 -4.04 -4.37 -13.13
C ASN A 72 -5.47 -4.91 -13.03
N LEU A 73 -6.32 -4.25 -12.25
CA LEU A 73 -7.74 -4.61 -12.12
C LEU A 73 -8.62 -4.00 -13.20
N GLN A 74 -8.06 -3.11 -14.03
CA GLN A 74 -8.74 -2.43 -15.14
C GLN A 74 -10.04 -1.73 -14.72
N ALA A 75 -10.12 -1.26 -13.47
CA ALA A 75 -11.24 -0.43 -13.04
C ALA A 75 -11.24 0.87 -13.85
N THR A 76 -12.42 1.34 -14.21
CA THR A 76 -12.55 2.71 -14.71
C THR A 76 -12.24 3.69 -13.58
N ARG A 77 -11.89 4.93 -13.95
CA ARG A 77 -11.70 6.00 -12.96
C ARG A 77 -12.94 6.20 -12.11
N ASP A 78 -14.12 6.21 -12.73
CA ASP A 78 -15.38 6.43 -12.02
C ASP A 78 -15.68 5.30 -11.03
N GLU A 79 -15.44 4.04 -11.40
CA GLU A 79 -15.58 2.89 -10.49
C GLU A 79 -14.60 2.97 -9.31
N TRP A 80 -13.34 3.30 -9.57
CA TRP A 80 -12.33 3.41 -8.52
C TRP A 80 -12.63 4.55 -7.56
N TYR A 81 -12.85 5.77 -8.06
CA TYR A 81 -13.11 6.92 -7.20
C TYR A 81 -14.45 6.80 -6.47
N ALA A 82 -15.50 6.25 -7.09
CA ALA A 82 -16.75 5.99 -6.37
C ALA A 82 -16.58 4.99 -5.22
N ALA A 83 -15.76 3.95 -5.41
CA ALA A 83 -15.47 2.98 -4.35
C ALA A 83 -14.55 3.57 -3.26
N ASN A 84 -13.52 4.33 -3.64
CA ASN A 84 -12.54 4.89 -2.72
C ASN A 84 -13.12 6.05 -1.89
N ASP A 85 -13.88 6.95 -2.51
CA ASP A 85 -14.51 8.09 -1.83
C ASP A 85 -15.58 7.64 -0.83
N GLY A 86 -16.18 6.45 -1.02
CA GLY A 86 -17.14 5.86 -0.08
C GLY A 86 -16.53 5.28 1.20
N VAL A 87 -15.19 5.20 1.28
CA VAL A 87 -14.45 4.65 2.43
C VAL A 87 -13.79 5.74 3.28
N GLN A 88 -13.54 6.92 2.71
CA GLN A 88 -12.99 8.09 3.40
C GLN A 88 -14.04 8.79 4.28
#